data_AF-A0A410DT24-F1
#
_entry.id   AF-A0A410DT24-F1
#
_cell.length_a   1.000
_cell.length_b   1.000
_cell.length_c   1.000
_cell.angle_alpha   90.00
_cell.angle_beta   90.00
_cell.angle_gamma   90.00
#
_symmetry.space_group_name_H-M   'P 1'
#
loop_
_entity.id
_entity.type
_entity.pdbx_description
1 polymer ?
#
loop_
_entity_poly.entity_id
_entity_poly.type
_entity_poly.pdbx_seq_one_letter_code
_entity_poly.pdbx_strand_id
1 'polypeptide(L)'
;MIKMVAFDFDGTVGDTIPMCIEAFKKSVSPYLGHDLTIQEIVQTFGLNETGMVKAVVKDNWRSALEDFYSFYEKMQIYKKLNEEGGFSYFFIDRNSVL
;
A
#
# COMPACT_ATOMS: atom_id res chain seq x y z
N MET A 1 -6.94 32.29 14.96
CA MET A 1 -7.84 31.15 15.25
C MET A 1 -7.79 30.21 14.06
N ILE A 2 -7.37 28.96 14.26
CA ILE A 2 -7.31 27.96 13.19
C ILE A 2 -8.74 27.52 12.85
N LYS A 3 -9.04 27.42 11.54
CA LYS A 3 -10.38 27.05 11.05
C LYS A 3 -10.47 25.61 10.55
N MET A 4 -9.35 25.01 10.17
CA MET A 4 -9.27 23.64 9.66
C MET A 4 -7.83 23.13 9.74
N VAL A 5 -7.69 21.84 10.05
CA VAL A 5 -6.45 21.08 9.91
C VAL A 5 -6.81 19.77 9.20
N ALA A 6 -6.05 19.40 8.18
CA ALA A 6 -6.18 18.13 7.48
C ALA A 6 -4.86 17.37 7.60
N PHE A 7 -4.94 16.07 7.89
CA PHE A 7 -3.81 15.18 7.99
C PHE A 7 -3.93 14.10 6.92
N ASP A 8 -2.80 13.77 6.32
CA ASP A 8 -2.68 12.51 5.60
C ASP A 8 -2.74 11.32 6.58
N PHE A 9 -2.97 10.12 6.07
CA PHE A 9 -3.07 8.92 6.92
C PHE A 9 -1.73 8.19 7.02
N ASP A 10 -1.24 7.67 5.89
CA ASP A 10 -0.08 6.78 5.86
C ASP A 10 1.21 7.53 6.22
N GLY A 11 1.90 7.08 7.27
CA GLY A 11 3.12 7.73 7.76
C GLY A 11 2.90 9.08 8.45
N THR A 12 1.65 9.52 8.61
CA THR A 12 1.29 10.74 9.37
C THR A 12 0.48 10.39 10.62
N VAL A 13 -0.69 9.77 10.46
CA VAL A 13 -1.53 9.31 11.58
C VAL A 13 -1.31 7.82 11.87
N GLY A 14 -1.13 7.01 10.83
CA GLY A 14 -0.88 5.58 10.93
C GLY A 14 0.58 5.22 10.69
N ASP A 15 1.15 4.36 11.55
CA ASP A 15 2.44 3.71 11.30
C ASP A 15 2.25 2.49 10.37
N THR A 16 1.85 2.78 9.13
CA THR A 16 1.50 1.80 8.10
C THR A 16 2.60 1.64 7.05
N ILE A 17 3.56 2.56 6.99
CA ILE A 17 4.63 2.59 5.99
C ILE A 17 5.40 1.25 5.89
N PRO A 18 5.84 0.62 7.00
CA PRO A 18 6.57 -0.65 6.90
C PRO A 18 5.77 -1.76 6.21
N MET A 19 4.47 -1.87 6.54
CA MET A 19 3.58 -2.86 5.97
C MET A 19 3.28 -2.57 4.49
N CYS A 20 3.05 -1.30 4.13
CA CYS A 20 2.84 -0.91 2.74
C CYS A 20 4.06 -1.25 1.86
N ILE A 21 5.28 -1.01 2.37
CA ILE A 21 6.52 -1.38 1.68
C ILE A 21 6.61 -2.89 1.50
N GLU A 22 6.32 -3.67 2.54
CA GLU A 22 6.39 -5.13 2.47
C GLU A 22 5.38 -5.72 1.49
N ALA A 23 4.13 -5.26 1.56
CA ALA A 23 3.05 -5.68 0.66
C ALA A 23 3.41 -5.38 -0.80
N PHE A 24 3.83 -4.14 -1.06
CA PHE A 24 4.20 -3.70 -2.40
C PHE A 24 5.40 -4.47 -2.94
N LYS A 25 6.46 -4.65 -2.14
CA LYS A 25 7.62 -5.43 -2.54
C LYS A 25 7.23 -6.86 -2.91
N LYS A 26 6.49 -7.56 -2.04
CA LYS A 26 6.08 -8.95 -2.28
C LYS A 26 5.21 -9.10 -3.53
N SER A 27 4.33 -8.15 -3.82
CA SER A 27 3.47 -8.23 -4.99
C SER A 27 4.18 -7.98 -6.31
N VAL A 28 5.15 -7.06 -6.34
CA VAL A 28 5.81 -6.68 -7.60
C VAL A 28 7.09 -7.46 -7.88
N SER A 29 7.76 -8.02 -6.85
CA SER A 29 8.98 -8.83 -7.00
C SER A 29 8.90 -9.90 -8.11
N PRO A 30 7.82 -10.68 -8.26
CA PRO A 30 7.71 -11.69 -9.33
C PRO A 30 7.74 -11.12 -10.75
N TYR A 31 7.48 -9.82 -10.91
CA TYR A 31 7.38 -9.12 -12.18
C TYR A 31 8.65 -8.34 -12.53
N LEU A 32 9.67 -8.40 -11.67
CA LEU A 32 10.92 -7.68 -11.84
C LEU A 32 12.07 -8.65 -12.10
N GLY A 33 12.98 -8.25 -12.98
CA GLY A 33 14.25 -8.95 -13.20
C GLY A 33 15.34 -8.59 -12.18
N HIS A 34 15.00 -7.87 -11.11
CA HIS A 34 15.93 -7.39 -10.09
C HIS A 34 15.24 -7.29 -8.73
N ASP A 35 16.04 -7.20 -7.67
CA ASP A 35 15.54 -6.94 -6.32
C ASP A 35 15.12 -5.49 -6.17
N LEU A 36 13.85 -5.28 -5.85
CA LEU A 36 13.32 -3.95 -5.57
C LEU A 36 13.84 -3.41 -4.23
N THR A 37 14.47 -2.25 -4.28
CA THR A 37 14.98 -1.55 -3.09
C THR A 37 13.87 -0.76 -2.39
N ILE A 38 14.06 -0.51 -1.09
CA ILE A 38 13.12 0.33 -0.32
C ILE A 38 13.06 1.75 -0.90
N GLN A 39 14.19 2.29 -1.37
CA GLN A 39 14.26 3.63 -1.93
C GLN A 39 13.43 3.77 -3.21
N GLU A 40 13.47 2.77 -4.10
CA GLU A 40 12.63 2.73 -5.30
C GLU A 40 11.14 2.70 -4.94
N ILE A 41 10.77 1.96 -3.89
CA ILE A 41 9.37 1.91 -3.41
C ILE A 41 8.94 3.27 -2.86
N VAL A 42 9.75 3.87 -1.97
CA VAL A 42 9.42 5.16 -1.33
C VAL A 42 9.30 6.28 -2.36
N GLN A 43 10.07 6.24 -3.45
CA GLN A 43 9.96 7.20 -4.55
C GLN A 43 8.61 7.16 -5.28
N THR A 44 7.84 6.08 -5.13
CA THR A 44 6.49 5.98 -5.69
C THR A 44 5.40 6.55 -4.78
N PHE A 45 5.71 6.85 -3.52
CA PHE A 45 4.72 7.36 -2.58
C PHE A 45 4.17 8.72 -3.01
N GLY A 46 2.86 8.92 -2.78
CA GLY A 46 2.10 10.05 -3.31
C GLY A 46 1.41 9.76 -4.65
N LEU A 47 1.73 8.64 -5.31
CA LEU A 47 0.92 8.07 -6.38
C LEU A 47 -0.17 7.17 -5.80
N ASN A 48 -1.26 6.99 -6.56
CA ASN A 48 -2.20 5.90 -6.27
C ASN A 48 -1.56 4.54 -6.60
N GLU A 49 -2.21 3.44 -6.20
CA GLU A 49 -1.69 2.08 -6.30
C GLU A 49 -1.35 1.71 -7.75
N THR A 50 -2.22 2.09 -8.69
CA THR A 50 -1.98 1.88 -10.12
C THR A 50 -0.73 2.64 -10.60
N GLY A 51 -0.55 3.88 -10.15
CA GLY A 51 0.62 4.70 -10.45
C GLY A 51 1.91 4.12 -9.86
N MET A 52 1.86 3.67 -8.60
CA MET A 52 2.99 3.01 -7.94
C MET A 52 3.43 1.76 -8.71
N VAL A 53 2.50 0.86 -9.03
CA VAL A 53 2.82 -0.38 -9.76
C VAL A 53 3.39 -0.07 -11.14
N LYS A 54 2.81 0.87 -11.89
CA LYS A 54 3.32 1.27 -13.22
C LYS A 54 4.69 1.95 -13.18
N ALA A 55 5.05 2.60 -12.07
CA ALA A 55 6.35 3.22 -11.92
C ALA A 55 7.49 2.19 -11.85
N VAL A 56 7.18 0.97 -11.41
CA VAL A 56 8.16 -0.09 -11.13
C VAL A 56 8.05 -1.26 -12.12
N VAL A 57 6.83 -1.65 -12.48
CA VAL A 57 6.52 -2.78 -13.36
C VAL A 57 6.10 -2.26 -14.74
N LYS A 58 6.93 -2.50 -15.75
CA LYS A 58 6.67 -2.05 -17.13
C LYS A 58 5.68 -2.96 -17.86
N ASP A 59 5.92 -4.26 -17.80
CA ASP A 59 5.11 -5.30 -18.45
C ASP A 59 4.27 -6.03 -17.41
N ASN A 60 3.08 -6.51 -17.77
CA ASN A 60 2.17 -7.24 -16.87
C ASN A 60 1.77 -6.49 -15.59
N TRP A 61 1.83 -5.15 -15.59
CA TRP A 61 1.48 -4.31 -14.43
C TRP A 61 0.06 -4.55 -13.89
N ARG A 62 -0.87 -5.05 -14.71
CA ARG A 62 -2.23 -5.40 -14.26
C ARG A 62 -2.23 -6.58 -13.29
N SER A 63 -1.49 -7.64 -13.61
CA SER A 63 -1.36 -8.81 -12.72
C SER A 63 -0.61 -8.44 -11.44
N ALA A 64 0.44 -7.62 -11.56
CA ALA A 64 1.15 -7.09 -10.39
C ALA A 64 0.24 -6.24 -9.47
N LEU A 65 -0.69 -5.48 -10.05
CA LEU A 65 -1.68 -4.69 -9.30
C LEU A 65 -2.70 -5.59 -8.58
N GLU A 66 -3.17 -6.66 -9.23
CA GLU A 66 -4.07 -7.64 -8.61
C GLU A 66 -3.37 -8.36 -7.44
N ASP A 67 -2.12 -8.77 -7.63
CA ASP A 67 -1.31 -9.35 -6.56
C ASP A 67 -1.09 -8.37 -5.42
N PHE A 68 -0.87 -7.08 -5.72
CA PHE A 68 -0.74 -6.04 -4.70
C PHE A 68 -1.97 -5.97 -3.81
N TYR A 69 -3.17 -5.93 -4.41
CA TYR A 69 -4.41 -5.93 -3.63
C TYR A 69 -4.56 -7.20 -2.78
N SER A 70 -4.22 -8.37 -3.33
CA SER A 70 -4.30 -9.67 -2.61
C SER A 70 -3.33 -9.73 -1.42
N PHE A 71 -2.08 -9.29 -1.60
CA PHE A 71 -1.09 -9.27 -0.53
C PHE A 71 -1.42 -8.25 0.55
N TYR A 72 -1.86 -7.05 0.15
CA TYR A 72 -2.25 -6.00 1.08
C TYR A 72 -3.41 -6.45 1.97
N GLU A 73 -4.47 -7.04 1.41
CA GLU A 73 -5.60 -7.58 2.17
C GLU A 73 -5.18 -8.68 3.15
N LYS A 74 -4.34 -9.62 2.71
CA LYS A 74 -3.82 -10.69 3.57
C LYS A 74 -3.00 -10.16 4.74
N MET A 75 -2.14 -9.16 4.51
CA MET A 75 -1.33 -8.55 5.56
C MET A 75 -2.18 -7.77 6.56
N GLN A 76 -3.19 -7.06 6.10
CA GLN A 76 -4.16 -6.37 6.96
C GLN A 76 -4.89 -7.36 7.88
N ILE A 77 -5.38 -8.47 7.33
CA ILE A 77 -6.02 -9.54 8.12
C ILE A 77 -5.04 -10.14 9.12
N TYR A 78 -3.82 -10.47 8.69
CA TYR A 78 -2.79 -11.03 9.56
C TYR A 78 -2.46 -10.09 10.72
N LYS A 79 -2.27 -8.79 10.45
CA LYS A 79 -2.01 -7.78 11.49
C LYS A 79 -3.17 -7.68 12.48
N LYS A 80 -4.41 -7.64 11.98
CA LYS A 80 -5.62 -7.60 12.82
C LYS A 80 -5.77 -8.81 13.74
N LEU A 81 -5.36 -10.00 13.30
CA LEU A 81 -5.41 -11.22 14.12
C LEU A 81 -4.32 -11.27 15.19
N ASN A 82 -3.23 -10.51 15.03
CA ASN A 82 -2.05 -10.57 15.89
C ASN A 82 -1.83 -9.30 16.74
N GLU A 83 -2.65 -8.27 16.61
CA GLU A 83 -2.63 -7.08 17.49
C GLU A 83 -3.64 -7.20 18.64
N GLU A 84 -3.16 -7.10 19.88
CA GLU A 84 -4.03 -6.88 21.05
C GLU A 84 -4.66 -5.48 20.97
N GLY A 85 -5.99 -5.40 20.82
CA GLY A 85 -6.73 -4.12 20.86
C GLY A 85 -7.40 -3.69 19.56
N GLY A 86 -7.33 -4.48 18.48
CA GLY A 86 -8.27 -4.45 17.36
C GLY A 86 -8.65 -3.07 16.83
N PHE A 87 -7.70 -2.27 16.33
CA PHE A 87 -8.05 -1.08 15.56
C PHE A 87 -8.57 -1.52 14.18
N SER A 88 -9.86 -1.30 13.95
CA SER A 88 -10.51 -1.47 12.65
C SER A 88 -10.03 -0.36 11.72
N TYR A 89 -8.96 -0.61 10.94
CA TYR A 89 -8.61 0.26 9.83
C TYR A 89 -9.81 0.33 8.87
N PHE A 90 -10.21 1.55 8.52
CA PHE A 90 -11.32 1.84 7.64
C PHE A 90 -11.09 1.18 6.28
N PHE A 91 -12.05 0.37 5.84
CA PHE A 91 -12.18 0.03 4.44
C PHE A 91 -12.52 1.32 3.68
N ILE A 92 -11.67 1.74 2.74
CA ILE A 92 -12.18 2.49 1.60
C ILE A 92 -12.89 1.46 0.74
N ASP A 93 -14.22 1.43 0.84
CA ASP A 93 -15.06 0.61 -0.02
C ASP A 93 -14.67 0.89 -1.48
N ARG A 94 -14.40 -0.17 -2.26
CA ARG A 94 -14.08 -0.04 -3.70
C ARG A 94 -15.19 0.68 -4.49
N ASN A 95 -16.39 0.82 -3.92
CA ASN A 95 -17.51 1.56 -4.51
C ASN A 95 -17.63 3.01 -4.02
N SER A 96 -16.77 3.50 -3.13
CA SER A 96 -16.88 4.84 -2.53
C SER A 96 -16.15 5.96 -3.28
N VAL A 97 -15.61 5.66 -4.47
CA VAL A 97 -15.09 6.66 -5.41
C VAL A 97 -15.72 6.47 -6.79
N LEU A 98 -17.03 6.73 -6.86
CA LEU A 98 -17.74 7.16 -8.07
C LEU A 98 -18.78 8.22 -7.69
#